data_AF-A0A2V7NLD6-F1
#
_entry.id   AF-A0A2V7NLD6-F1
#
_cell.length_a   1.000
_cell.length_b   1.000
_cell.length_c   1.000
_cell.angle_alpha   90.00
_cell.angle_beta   90.00
_cell.angle_gamma   90.00
#
_symmetry.space_group_name_H-M   'P 1'
#
loop_
_entity.id
_entity.type
_entity.pdbx_description
1 polymer ?
#
loop_
_entity_poly.entity_id
_entity_poly.type
_entity_poly.pdbx_seq_one_letter_code
_entity_poly.pdbx_strand_id
1 'polypeptide(L)'
;NFQQHQGVEFNNPDGTPVHAISDGVVVFAGPAEQGANTIAVRHDRKLKGLFVYSVYYHNTTLVASLGQRVKAGDVIATVGNTGRATNDHLHLEVHAAPVDSVPLIVDPNERYPRYSVNPELWIRPLPGTGIVAGQVWDAQGRPVPQARVYGLIKAEPQETPFSYAETYGEHNHPDPAYREHFAVSDVEPGDYTVSVVVDGKRLTRRIRVEANRLTWVVFGSGAH
;
A
#
# COMPACT_ATOMS: atom_id res chain seq x y z
N ASN A 1 -15.75 -5.19 -10.99
CA ASN A 1 -15.52 -4.45 -9.74
C ASN A 1 -14.15 -4.83 -9.22
N PHE A 2 -13.15 -3.96 -9.42
CA PHE A 2 -11.87 -4.12 -8.74
C PHE A 2 -12.10 -3.79 -7.26
N GLN A 3 -11.72 -4.73 -6.40
CA GLN A 3 -12.00 -4.66 -4.97
C GLN A 3 -11.04 -3.66 -4.31
N GLN A 4 -11.49 -3.03 -3.22
CA GLN A 4 -10.61 -2.17 -2.43
C GLN A 4 -9.38 -2.96 -1.99
N HIS A 5 -8.22 -2.44 -2.37
CA HIS A 5 -6.94 -3.10 -2.21
C HIS A 5 -6.25 -2.58 -0.95
N GLN A 6 -6.02 -3.43 0.04
CA GLN A 6 -5.48 -3.06 1.37
C GLN A 6 -3.97 -2.88 1.39
N GLY A 7 -3.31 -3.33 0.33
CA GLY A 7 -1.87 -3.33 0.20
C GLY A 7 -1.39 -2.80 -1.14
N VAL A 8 -0.20 -3.23 -1.52
CA VAL A 8 0.37 -3.08 -2.86
C VAL A 8 0.71 -4.47 -3.40
N GLU A 9 0.52 -4.66 -4.70
CA GLU A 9 0.80 -5.93 -5.38
C GLU A 9 2.13 -5.87 -6.15
N PHE A 10 2.92 -6.93 -6.04
CA PHE A 10 4.14 -7.14 -6.83
C PHE A 10 4.07 -8.45 -7.59
N ASN A 11 3.67 -8.39 -8.86
CA ASN A 11 3.68 -9.54 -9.77
C ASN A 11 5.11 -10.03 -9.97
N ASN A 12 5.37 -11.27 -9.57
CA ASN A 12 6.66 -11.93 -9.73
C ASN A 12 6.41 -13.44 -9.86
N PRO A 13 7.28 -14.19 -10.57
CA PRO A 13 7.13 -15.64 -10.66
C PRO A 13 7.17 -16.33 -9.28
N ASP A 14 6.44 -17.44 -9.14
CA ASP A 14 6.56 -18.34 -7.98
C ASP A 14 8.04 -18.65 -7.67
N GLY A 15 8.39 -18.66 -6.38
CA GLY A 15 9.73 -18.90 -5.88
C GLY A 15 10.61 -17.65 -5.78
N THR A 16 10.16 -16.51 -6.29
CA THR A 16 10.89 -15.23 -6.13
C THR A 16 11.05 -14.90 -4.63
N PRO A 17 12.25 -14.58 -4.14
CA PRO A 17 12.45 -14.26 -2.72
C PRO A 17 11.65 -13.05 -2.26
N VAL A 18 10.95 -13.19 -1.13
CA VAL A 18 10.27 -12.10 -0.42
C VAL A 18 11.13 -11.69 0.76
N HIS A 19 11.48 -10.40 0.81
CA HIS A 19 12.36 -9.84 1.81
C HIS A 19 11.59 -9.03 2.87
N ALA A 20 12.05 -9.08 4.12
CA ALA A 20 11.54 -8.19 5.17
C ALA A 20 11.86 -6.73 4.82
N ILE A 21 10.86 -5.84 4.90
CA ILE A 21 11.01 -4.42 4.53
C ILE A 21 11.72 -3.61 5.63
N SER A 22 11.72 -4.10 6.86
CA SER A 22 12.36 -3.47 8.00
C SER A 22 12.70 -4.48 9.09
N ASP A 23 13.55 -4.07 10.04
CA ASP A 23 13.90 -4.89 11.20
C ASP A 23 12.66 -5.14 12.07
N GLY A 24 12.58 -6.33 12.66
CA GLY A 24 11.48 -6.68 13.55
C GLY A 24 11.47 -8.14 13.97
N VAL A 25 10.33 -8.56 14.51
CA VAL A 25 10.07 -9.94 14.93
C VAL A 25 8.89 -10.48 14.13
N VAL A 26 9.01 -11.69 13.62
CA VAL A 26 7.90 -12.43 13.01
C VAL A 26 6.88 -12.74 14.09
N VAL A 27 5.68 -12.18 13.96
CA VAL A 27 4.58 -12.34 14.92
C VAL A 27 3.44 -13.21 14.38
N PHE A 28 3.50 -13.58 13.11
CA PHE A 28 2.62 -14.56 12.48
C PHE A 28 3.37 -15.28 11.36
N ALA A 29 3.20 -16.59 11.26
CA ALA A 29 3.71 -17.42 10.15
C ALA A 29 2.78 -18.62 9.97
N GLY A 30 1.98 -18.63 8.91
CA GLY A 30 1.02 -19.70 8.65
C GLY A 30 -0.12 -19.30 7.71
N PRO A 31 -1.17 -20.13 7.59
CA PRO A 31 -2.33 -19.82 6.74
C PRO A 31 -3.19 -18.70 7.36
N ALA A 32 -3.54 -17.69 6.56
CA ALA A 32 -4.44 -16.60 6.91
C ALA A 32 -5.71 -16.64 6.01
N GLU A 33 -6.17 -15.49 5.49
CA GLU A 33 -7.40 -15.39 4.67
C GLU A 33 -7.42 -16.47 3.58
N GLN A 34 -8.44 -17.33 3.61
CA GLN A 34 -8.66 -18.42 2.64
C GLN A 34 -7.47 -19.38 2.47
N GLY A 35 -6.61 -19.52 3.47
CA GLY A 35 -5.45 -20.40 3.42
C GLY A 35 -4.22 -19.80 2.76
N ALA A 36 -4.16 -18.47 2.55
CA ALA A 36 -2.95 -17.80 2.08
C ALA A 36 -1.79 -17.99 3.07
N ASN A 37 -0.66 -18.52 2.61
CA ASN A 37 0.54 -18.60 3.45
C ASN A 37 1.09 -17.20 3.68
N THR A 38 1.15 -16.79 4.95
CA THR A 38 1.34 -15.40 5.34
C THR A 38 2.43 -15.27 6.40
N ILE A 39 3.29 -14.27 6.25
CA ILE A 39 4.17 -13.77 7.32
C ILE A 39 3.65 -12.41 7.78
N ALA A 40 3.61 -12.17 9.09
CA ALA A 40 3.53 -10.81 9.63
C ALA A 40 4.77 -10.52 10.48
N VAL A 41 5.38 -9.35 10.25
CA VAL A 41 6.51 -8.84 11.03
C VAL A 41 6.04 -7.63 11.80
N ARG A 42 6.22 -7.63 13.13
CA ARG A 42 6.11 -6.42 13.95
C ARG A 42 7.46 -5.72 13.97
N HIS A 43 7.50 -4.47 13.53
CA HIS A 43 8.74 -3.72 13.44
C HIS A 43 9.17 -3.16 14.80
N ASP A 44 10.48 -2.98 14.98
CA ASP A 44 11.03 -2.44 16.21
C ASP A 44 10.68 -0.96 16.42
N ARG A 45 10.47 -0.24 15.32
CA ARG A 45 10.15 1.19 15.33
C ARG A 45 8.64 1.39 15.35
N LYS A 46 8.21 2.32 16.20
CA LYS A 46 6.85 2.85 16.23
C LYS A 46 6.76 4.15 15.44
N LEU A 47 5.62 4.41 14.80
CA LEU A 47 5.32 5.71 14.22
C LEU A 47 4.36 6.48 15.13
N LYS A 48 4.83 7.60 15.71
CA LYS A 48 4.00 8.45 16.60
C LYS A 48 3.27 7.66 17.71
N GLY A 49 3.93 6.65 18.26
CA GLY A 49 3.38 5.77 19.30
C GLY A 49 2.59 4.56 18.79
N LEU A 50 2.29 4.48 17.48
CA LEU A 50 1.63 3.35 16.85
C LEU A 50 2.62 2.20 16.60
N PHE A 51 2.17 0.98 16.83
CA PHE A 51 2.87 -0.23 16.43
C PHE A 51 2.74 -0.42 14.93
N VAL A 52 3.85 -0.72 14.26
CA VAL A 52 3.91 -0.89 12.80
C VAL A 52 4.14 -2.36 12.47
N TYR A 53 3.35 -2.88 11.53
CA TYR A 53 3.48 -4.23 11.03
C TYR A 53 3.54 -4.22 9.50
N SER A 54 4.28 -5.18 8.94
CA SER A 54 4.20 -5.54 7.52
C SER A 54 3.67 -6.96 7.39
N VAL A 55 2.73 -7.18 6.49
CA VAL A 55 2.11 -8.49 6.26
C VAL A 55 2.29 -8.90 4.80
N TYR A 56 2.76 -10.12 4.58
CA TYR A 56 3.17 -10.66 3.29
C TYR A 56 2.30 -11.88 2.97
N TYR A 57 1.41 -11.79 1.99
CA TYR A 57 0.45 -12.84 1.65
C TYR A 57 0.83 -13.60 0.37
N HIS A 58 0.04 -14.63 0.07
CA HIS A 58 0.08 -15.44 -1.15
C HIS A 58 1.37 -16.23 -1.40
N ASN A 59 2.26 -16.32 -0.40
CA ASN A 59 3.54 -17.01 -0.53
C ASN A 59 3.38 -18.50 -0.86
N THR A 60 4.34 -19.09 -1.57
CA THR A 60 4.38 -20.57 -1.73
C THR A 60 5.07 -21.22 -0.53
N THR A 61 6.19 -20.63 -0.08
CA THR A 61 7.00 -21.11 1.05
C THR A 61 7.20 -20.02 2.10
N LEU A 62 7.09 -20.39 3.37
CA LEU A 62 7.46 -19.55 4.51
C LEU A 62 8.84 -19.98 5.02
N VAL A 63 9.83 -19.09 4.92
CA VAL A 63 11.22 -19.36 5.34
C VAL A 63 11.42 -18.96 6.79
N ALA A 64 10.82 -17.84 7.20
CA ALA A 64 10.86 -17.37 8.58
C ALA A 64 9.78 -18.02 9.44
N SER A 65 10.08 -18.23 10.71
CA SER A 65 9.17 -18.85 11.69
C SER A 65 8.68 -17.85 12.73
N LEU A 66 7.53 -18.13 13.36
CA LEU A 66 7.01 -17.33 14.47
C LEU A 66 8.07 -17.13 15.57
N GLY A 67 8.23 -15.89 16.03
CA GLY A 67 9.20 -15.50 17.06
C GLY A 67 10.61 -15.20 16.52
N GLN A 68 10.88 -15.48 15.24
CA GLN A 68 12.18 -15.18 14.62
C GLN A 68 12.41 -13.68 14.51
N ARG A 69 13.60 -13.23 14.91
CA ARG A 69 14.08 -11.86 14.61
C ARG A 69 14.55 -11.81 13.16
N VAL A 70 14.14 -10.76 12.45
CA VAL A 70 14.56 -10.50 11.06
C VAL A 70 15.11 -9.08 10.95
N LYS A 71 16.00 -8.89 9.98
CA LYS A 71 16.52 -7.60 9.55
C LYS A 71 15.93 -7.22 8.20
N ALA A 72 15.93 -5.92 7.90
CA ALA A 72 15.63 -5.43 6.57
C ALA A 72 16.51 -6.15 5.53
N GLY A 73 15.87 -6.74 4.51
CA GLY A 73 16.55 -7.52 3.46
C GLY A 73 16.73 -9.01 3.75
N ASP A 74 16.37 -9.52 4.93
CA ASP A 74 16.34 -10.97 5.16
C ASP A 74 15.23 -11.61 4.33
N VAL A 75 15.49 -12.76 3.70
CA VAL A 75 14.48 -13.56 3.01
C VAL A 75 13.59 -14.23 4.04
N ILE A 76 12.28 -13.97 3.98
CA ILE A 76 11.29 -14.45 4.95
C ILE A 76 10.27 -15.42 4.34
N ALA A 77 10.10 -15.37 3.03
CA ALA A 77 9.19 -16.21 2.27
C ALA A 77 9.60 -16.22 0.79
N THR A 78 8.86 -16.93 -0.04
CA THR A 78 8.94 -16.83 -1.49
C THR A 78 7.55 -16.60 -2.07
N VAL A 79 7.49 -15.76 -3.12
CA VAL A 79 6.28 -15.47 -3.89
C VAL A 79 5.60 -16.77 -4.30
N GLY A 80 4.27 -16.76 -4.35
CA GLY A 80 3.46 -17.86 -4.82
C GLY A 80 2.08 -17.37 -5.21
N ASN A 81 1.09 -18.26 -5.10
CA ASN A 81 -0.30 -18.01 -5.45
C ASN A 81 -1.25 -18.74 -4.49
N THR A 82 -0.96 -18.69 -3.19
CA THR A 82 -1.77 -19.38 -2.17
C THR A 82 -2.95 -18.53 -1.68
N GLY A 83 -4.03 -19.18 -1.24
CA GLY A 83 -5.24 -18.50 -0.79
C GLY A 83 -6.02 -17.87 -1.96
N ARG A 84 -6.44 -16.61 -1.80
CA ARG A 84 -7.24 -15.90 -2.81
C ARG A 84 -6.36 -15.04 -3.74
N ALA A 85 -5.52 -15.68 -4.54
CA ALA A 85 -4.71 -15.04 -5.56
C ALA A 85 -5.13 -15.52 -6.98
N THR A 86 -4.97 -14.66 -7.98
CA THR A 86 -5.35 -14.94 -9.38
C THR A 86 -4.17 -15.32 -10.27
N ASN A 87 -2.96 -14.99 -9.84
CA ASN A 87 -1.67 -15.22 -10.48
C ASN A 87 -0.58 -15.19 -9.40
N ASP A 88 0.66 -15.47 -9.77
CA ASP A 88 1.79 -15.39 -8.84
C ASP A 88 2.13 -13.92 -8.54
N HIS A 89 2.05 -13.53 -7.27
CA HIS A 89 2.39 -12.18 -6.81
C HIS A 89 2.59 -12.14 -5.29
N LEU A 90 3.24 -11.07 -4.83
CA LEU A 90 3.24 -10.69 -3.42
C LEU A 90 2.19 -9.60 -3.18
N HIS A 91 1.27 -9.88 -2.25
CA HIS A 91 0.42 -8.87 -1.64
C HIS A 91 1.05 -8.41 -0.32
N LEU A 92 1.46 -7.14 -0.28
CA LEU A 92 2.09 -6.53 0.88
C LEU A 92 1.14 -5.51 1.51
N GLU A 93 0.83 -5.70 2.78
CA GLU A 93 0.13 -4.71 3.61
C GLU A 93 1.08 -4.09 4.63
N VAL A 94 0.79 -2.85 5.01
CA VAL A 94 1.38 -2.18 6.18
C VAL A 94 0.25 -1.79 7.11
N HIS A 95 0.46 -2.00 8.42
CA HIS A 95 -0.52 -1.67 9.45
C HIS A 95 0.07 -0.75 10.50
N ALA A 96 -0.71 0.23 10.94
CA ALA A 96 -0.35 1.16 12.02
C ALA A 96 -1.40 1.13 13.12
N ALA A 97 -1.15 0.34 14.17
CA ALA A 97 -2.13 0.06 15.23
C ALA A 97 -1.81 0.76 16.55
N PRO A 98 -2.82 1.20 17.33
CA PRO A 98 -2.61 1.83 18.63
C PRO A 98 -2.16 0.86 19.72
N VAL A 99 -2.33 -0.45 19.51
CA VAL A 99 -2.02 -1.51 20.46
C VAL A 99 -1.24 -2.63 19.79
N ASP A 100 -0.41 -3.33 20.56
CA ASP A 100 0.34 -4.48 20.09
C ASP A 100 -0.56 -5.73 20.11
N SER A 101 -1.16 -6.07 18.98
CA SER A 101 -2.14 -7.16 18.94
C SER A 101 -2.17 -7.83 17.58
N VAL A 102 -1.53 -8.99 17.48
CA VAL A 102 -1.51 -9.82 16.24
C VAL A 102 -2.92 -10.09 15.69
N PRO A 103 -3.95 -10.44 16.50
CA PRO A 103 -5.30 -10.67 15.98
C PRO A 103 -5.99 -9.44 15.36
N LEU A 104 -5.48 -8.22 15.59
CA LEU A 104 -6.00 -7.01 14.94
C LEU A 104 -5.32 -6.73 13.59
N ILE A 105 -4.24 -7.45 13.30
CA ILE A 105 -3.40 -7.30 12.10
C ILE A 105 -3.63 -8.47 11.15
N VAL A 106 -3.62 -9.69 11.68
CA VAL A 106 -3.88 -10.92 10.93
C VAL A 106 -5.01 -11.69 11.60
N ASP A 107 -6.17 -11.68 10.94
CA ASP A 107 -7.31 -12.55 11.27
C ASP A 107 -7.73 -13.29 9.98
N PRO A 108 -7.65 -14.63 9.94
CA PRO A 108 -8.05 -15.42 8.77
C PRO A 108 -9.51 -15.21 8.31
N ASN A 109 -10.37 -14.66 9.18
CA ASN A 109 -11.78 -14.39 8.89
C ASN A 109 -12.06 -12.93 8.58
N GLU A 110 -11.08 -12.04 8.78
CA GLU A 110 -11.20 -10.63 8.44
C GLU A 110 -10.52 -10.38 7.11
N ARG A 111 -11.29 -9.82 6.17
CA ARG A 111 -10.79 -9.53 4.83
C ARG A 111 -10.27 -8.11 4.69
N TYR A 112 -10.75 -7.21 5.54
CA TYR A 112 -10.39 -5.80 5.52
C TYR A 112 -9.90 -5.41 6.91
N PRO A 113 -8.64 -5.70 7.26
CA PRO A 113 -8.16 -5.43 8.60
C PRO A 113 -8.18 -3.93 8.88
N ARG A 114 -8.57 -3.58 10.11
CA ARG A 114 -8.91 -2.20 10.50
C ARG A 114 -7.75 -1.20 10.44
N TYR A 115 -6.51 -1.66 10.55
CA TYR A 115 -5.35 -0.79 10.73
C TYR A 115 -4.42 -0.74 9.53
N SER A 116 -4.85 -1.31 8.39
CA SER A 116 -4.14 -1.19 7.12
C SER A 116 -3.98 0.28 6.74
N VAL A 117 -2.82 0.65 6.22
CA VAL A 117 -2.55 1.96 5.64
C VAL A 117 -1.96 1.76 4.26
N ASN A 118 -2.12 2.73 3.35
CA ASN A 118 -1.57 2.58 2.00
C ASN A 118 -0.03 2.42 2.05
N PRO A 119 0.52 1.25 1.66
CA PRO A 119 1.95 0.99 1.77
C PRO A 119 2.83 1.90 0.92
N GLU A 120 2.28 2.57 -0.10
CA GLU A 120 3.02 3.44 -1.03
C GLU A 120 3.77 4.59 -0.31
N LEU A 121 3.33 5.00 0.89
CA LEU A 121 4.03 6.00 1.71
C LEU A 121 4.96 5.40 2.79
N TRP A 122 4.97 4.07 2.93
CA TRP A 122 5.67 3.34 3.99
C TRP A 122 6.85 2.51 3.51
N ILE A 123 6.87 2.19 2.21
CA ILE A 123 8.01 1.57 1.54
C ILE A 123 8.81 2.61 0.77
N ARG A 124 10.09 2.35 0.58
CA ARG A 124 10.93 3.23 -0.23
C ARG A 124 10.55 3.04 -1.71
N PRO A 125 10.34 4.14 -2.47
CA PRO A 125 10.16 4.06 -3.92
C PRO A 125 11.39 3.47 -4.61
N LEU A 126 11.23 2.97 -5.84
CA LEU A 126 12.32 2.57 -6.70
C LEU A 126 13.37 3.69 -6.83
N PRO A 127 14.67 3.37 -6.88
CA PRO A 127 15.70 4.38 -7.03
C PRO A 127 15.45 5.26 -8.27
N GLY A 128 15.44 6.58 -8.06
CA GLY A 128 15.26 7.54 -9.15
C GLY A 128 13.82 7.92 -9.44
N THR A 129 12.83 7.29 -8.80
CA THR A 129 11.41 7.67 -8.91
C THR A 129 10.97 8.59 -7.77
N GLY A 130 9.84 9.25 -7.94
CA GLY A 130 9.16 10.04 -6.92
C GLY A 130 7.84 9.42 -6.49
N ILE A 131 7.20 10.08 -5.53
CA ILE A 131 5.87 9.70 -5.03
C ILE A 131 4.92 10.86 -5.30
N VAL A 132 3.69 10.55 -5.70
CA VAL A 132 2.59 11.51 -5.78
C VAL A 132 1.49 11.10 -4.81
N ALA A 133 1.17 11.96 -3.86
CA ALA A 133 0.03 11.76 -2.96
C ALA A 133 -0.81 13.02 -2.89
N GLY A 134 -2.05 12.89 -2.43
CA GLY A 134 -2.91 14.05 -2.43
C GLY A 134 -4.29 13.83 -1.84
N GLN A 135 -5.07 14.90 -1.86
CA GLN A 135 -6.44 14.92 -1.36
C GLN A 135 -7.42 15.37 -2.44
N VAL A 136 -8.60 14.80 -2.38
CA VAL A 136 -9.73 15.12 -3.27
C VAL A 136 -10.95 15.42 -2.41
N TRP A 137 -11.47 16.64 -2.54
CA TRP A 137 -12.58 17.17 -1.75
C TRP A 137 -13.78 17.50 -2.65
N ASP A 138 -14.99 17.19 -2.18
CA ASP A 138 -16.25 17.63 -2.81
C ASP A 138 -16.55 19.10 -2.50
N ALA A 139 -17.63 19.64 -3.09
CA ALA A 139 -18.07 21.01 -2.84
C ALA A 139 -18.51 21.28 -1.38
N GLN A 140 -18.72 20.25 -0.57
CA GLN A 140 -19.06 20.34 0.85
C GLN A 140 -17.84 20.16 1.77
N GLY A 141 -16.63 20.03 1.20
CA GLY A 141 -15.40 19.82 1.97
C GLY A 141 -15.25 18.42 2.55
N ARG A 142 -15.91 17.42 1.98
CA ARG A 142 -15.78 16.00 2.37
C ARG A 142 -14.81 15.27 1.43
N PRO A 143 -14.05 14.27 1.91
CA PRO A 143 -13.26 13.41 1.03
C PRO A 143 -14.17 12.73 0.00
N VAL A 144 -13.75 12.71 -1.25
CA VAL A 144 -14.45 11.96 -2.31
C VAL A 144 -13.89 10.54 -2.33
N PRO A 145 -14.67 9.51 -1.93
CA PRO A 145 -14.20 8.14 -1.95
C PRO A 145 -14.23 7.58 -3.38
N GLN A 146 -13.29 6.70 -3.70
CA GLN A 146 -13.24 5.94 -4.96
C GLN A 146 -13.28 6.78 -6.24
N ALA A 147 -12.92 8.06 -6.16
CA ALA A 147 -12.66 8.89 -7.32
C ALA A 147 -11.35 8.46 -7.99
N ARG A 148 -11.36 8.42 -9.32
CA ARG A 148 -10.22 8.05 -10.16
C ARG A 148 -9.37 9.27 -10.49
N VAL A 149 -8.11 9.21 -10.11
CA VAL A 149 -7.08 10.23 -10.34
C VAL A 149 -6.20 9.79 -11.50
N TYR A 150 -6.41 10.39 -12.66
CA TYR A 150 -5.75 10.05 -13.93
C TYR A 150 -4.48 10.86 -14.16
N GLY A 151 -3.59 10.33 -15.01
CA GLY A 151 -2.44 11.06 -15.55
C GLY A 151 -1.12 10.80 -14.84
N LEU A 152 -1.10 9.83 -13.92
CA LEU A 152 0.12 9.28 -13.32
C LEU A 152 0.39 7.94 -14.01
N ILE A 153 1.62 7.75 -14.47
CA ILE A 153 2.04 6.53 -15.18
C ILE A 153 3.30 6.01 -14.48
N LYS A 154 3.29 4.74 -14.08
CA LYS A 154 4.49 4.02 -13.65
C LYS A 154 5.16 3.41 -14.88
N ALA A 155 6.48 3.48 -14.97
CA ALA A 155 7.20 2.81 -16.06
C ALA A 155 7.19 1.28 -15.89
N GLU A 156 7.24 0.82 -14.64
CA GLU A 156 7.18 -0.59 -14.26
C GLU A 156 6.41 -0.78 -12.94
N PRO A 157 5.70 -1.92 -12.76
CA PRO A 157 5.36 -2.88 -13.81
C PRO A 157 4.29 -2.31 -14.76
N GLN A 158 4.40 -2.55 -16.07
CA GLN A 158 3.37 -2.15 -17.06
C GLN A 158 2.05 -2.95 -16.94
N GLU A 159 2.00 -3.91 -16.01
CA GLU A 159 0.98 -4.96 -15.94
C GLU A 159 -0.32 -4.56 -15.26
N THR A 160 -0.39 -3.39 -14.62
CA THR A 160 -1.67 -2.87 -14.13
C THR A 160 -2.31 -2.00 -15.22
N PRO A 161 -3.44 -2.42 -15.82
CA PRO A 161 -4.10 -1.68 -16.90
C PRO A 161 -4.73 -0.35 -16.43
N PHE A 162 -4.43 0.09 -15.21
CA PHE A 162 -5.03 1.26 -14.60
C PHE A 162 -4.15 2.49 -14.83
N SER A 163 -4.66 3.36 -15.68
CA SER A 163 -4.13 4.71 -15.91
C SER A 163 -4.47 5.71 -14.79
N TYR A 164 -4.89 5.19 -13.62
CA TYR A 164 -5.39 6.01 -12.52
C TYR A 164 -5.09 5.40 -11.14
N ALA A 165 -4.87 6.29 -10.17
CA ALA A 165 -5.00 5.97 -8.76
C ALA A 165 -6.48 6.08 -8.35
N GLU A 166 -6.92 5.30 -7.37
CA GLU A 166 -8.25 5.44 -6.79
C GLU A 166 -8.15 6.02 -5.39
N THR A 167 -9.01 6.98 -5.07
CA THR A 167 -9.07 7.55 -3.73
C THR A 167 -9.72 6.59 -2.74
N TYR A 168 -9.32 6.67 -1.49
CA TYR A 168 -9.67 5.72 -0.45
C TYR A 168 -11.19 5.63 -0.21
N GLY A 169 -11.70 4.41 -0.23
CA GLY A 169 -13.07 4.09 0.17
C GLY A 169 -13.17 3.76 1.66
N GLU A 170 -14.16 2.94 2.03
CA GLU A 170 -14.44 2.59 3.43
C GLU A 170 -13.32 1.79 4.10
N HIS A 171 -12.61 0.95 3.36
CA HIS A 171 -11.61 0.05 3.92
C HIS A 171 -10.17 0.50 3.67
N ASN A 172 -9.93 1.63 3.02
CA ASN A 172 -8.58 2.13 2.79
C ASN A 172 -8.29 3.26 3.78
N HIS A 173 -7.22 3.16 4.56
CA HIS A 173 -6.89 4.19 5.53
C HIS A 173 -5.64 4.96 5.11
N PRO A 174 -5.63 6.28 5.37
CA PRO A 174 -4.47 7.09 5.06
C PRO A 174 -3.36 6.90 6.07
N ASP A 175 -2.16 7.34 5.70
CA ASP A 175 -1.11 7.54 6.68
C ASP A 175 -1.58 8.53 7.78
N PRO A 176 -1.35 8.24 9.09
CA PRO A 176 -1.79 9.10 10.18
C PRO A 176 -1.17 10.50 10.20
N ALA A 177 -0.03 10.71 9.54
CA ALA A 177 0.63 12.00 9.38
C ALA A 177 0.16 12.74 8.13
N TYR A 178 0.08 12.07 6.98
CA TYR A 178 -0.24 12.72 5.71
C TYR A 178 -1.73 12.91 5.48
N ARG A 179 -2.57 11.98 5.96
CA ARG A 179 -4.04 12.02 5.77
C ARG A 179 -4.41 12.18 4.29
N GLU A 180 -3.64 11.56 3.41
CA GLU A 180 -3.86 11.57 1.96
C GLU A 180 -5.14 10.81 1.60
N HIS A 181 -5.77 11.13 0.48
CA HIS A 181 -6.88 10.34 -0.05
C HIS A 181 -6.41 9.35 -1.10
N PHE A 182 -5.20 9.51 -1.62
CA PHE A 182 -4.55 8.57 -2.53
C PHE A 182 -3.02 8.77 -2.47
N ALA A 183 -2.27 7.73 -2.83
CA ALA A 183 -0.84 7.80 -3.09
C ALA A 183 -0.45 6.86 -4.23
N VAL A 184 0.56 7.26 -4.99
CA VAL A 184 1.18 6.50 -6.07
C VAL A 184 2.69 6.66 -5.92
N SER A 185 3.39 5.55 -5.68
CA SER A 185 4.85 5.52 -5.70
C SER A 185 5.37 5.21 -7.10
N ASP A 186 6.70 5.15 -7.26
CA ASP A 186 7.36 4.72 -8.49
C ASP A 186 7.02 5.55 -9.73
N VAL A 187 6.72 6.83 -9.52
CA VAL A 187 6.42 7.78 -10.59
C VAL A 187 7.73 8.35 -11.14
N GLU A 188 7.95 8.27 -12.44
CA GLU A 188 9.15 8.83 -13.05
C GLU A 188 9.23 10.35 -12.83
N PRO A 189 10.44 10.93 -12.71
CA PRO A 189 10.58 12.38 -12.67
C PRO A 189 10.12 13.04 -13.97
N GLY A 190 9.31 14.08 -13.87
CA GLY A 190 8.73 14.72 -15.06
C GLY A 190 7.62 15.71 -14.74
N ASP A 191 7.09 16.34 -15.80
CA ASP A 191 5.92 17.20 -15.72
C ASP A 191 4.66 16.41 -16.06
N TYR A 192 3.69 16.40 -15.14
CA TYR A 192 2.46 15.65 -15.29
C TYR A 192 1.25 16.57 -15.24
N THR A 193 0.20 16.19 -15.95
CA THR A 193 -1.13 16.77 -15.81
C THR A 193 -2.04 15.73 -15.19
N VAL A 194 -2.36 15.93 -13.92
CA VAL A 194 -3.20 15.02 -13.13
C VAL A 194 -4.64 15.54 -13.13
N SER A 195 -5.62 14.65 -13.29
CA SER A 195 -7.02 15.04 -13.30
C SER A 195 -7.93 14.07 -12.56
N VAL A 196 -9.02 14.60 -12.00
CA VAL A 196 -10.05 13.84 -11.31
C VAL A 196 -11.42 14.43 -11.66
N VAL A 197 -12.47 13.62 -11.63
CA VAL A 197 -13.86 14.10 -11.79
C VAL A 197 -14.51 14.13 -10.41
N VAL A 198 -14.99 15.30 -10.01
CA VAL A 198 -15.70 15.53 -8.74
C VAL A 198 -16.99 16.28 -9.05
N ASP A 199 -18.13 15.80 -8.54
CA ASP A 199 -19.46 16.39 -8.76
C ASP A 199 -19.76 16.66 -10.24
N GLY A 200 -19.37 15.73 -11.12
CA GLY A 200 -19.53 15.84 -12.58
C GLY A 200 -18.58 16.83 -13.28
N LYS A 201 -17.67 17.48 -12.55
CA LYS A 201 -16.69 18.44 -13.09
C LYS A 201 -15.29 17.83 -13.09
N ARG A 202 -14.60 17.93 -14.24
CA ARG A 202 -13.18 17.57 -14.32
C ARG A 202 -12.33 18.67 -13.72
N LEU A 203 -11.53 18.32 -12.71
CA LEU A 203 -10.52 19.18 -12.10
C LEU A 203 -9.14 18.70 -12.57
N THR A 204 -8.25 19.65 -12.87
CA THR A 204 -6.91 19.37 -13.40
C THR A 204 -5.83 20.14 -12.63
N ARG A 205 -4.66 19.53 -12.43
CA ARG A 205 -3.47 20.14 -11.84
C ARG A 205 -2.24 19.77 -12.65
N ARG A 206 -1.35 20.74 -12.84
CA ARG A 206 0.01 20.48 -13.33
C ARG A 206 0.91 20.30 -12.12
N ILE A 207 1.72 19.24 -12.14
CA ILE A 207 2.68 18.94 -11.08
C ILE A 207 4.03 18.59 -11.70
N ARG A 208 5.10 18.80 -10.94
CA ARG A 208 6.45 18.33 -11.26
C ARG A 208 6.81 17.23 -10.26
N VAL A 209 7.11 16.05 -10.76
CA VAL A 209 7.61 14.92 -9.97
C VAL A 209 9.13 14.95 -9.99
N GLU A 210 9.75 14.78 -8.83
CA GLU A 210 11.20 14.74 -8.65
C GLU A 210 11.60 13.43 -7.96
N ALA A 211 12.77 12.90 -8.33
CA ALA A 211 13.31 11.69 -7.74
C ALA A 211 13.48 11.84 -6.21
N ASN A 212 13.11 10.79 -5.47
CA ASN A 212 13.18 10.70 -4.01
C ASN A 212 12.40 11.81 -3.27
N ARG A 213 11.38 12.41 -3.92
CA ARG A 213 10.52 13.42 -3.29
C ARG A 213 9.06 13.03 -3.36
N LEU A 214 8.33 13.44 -2.33
CA LEU A 214 6.87 13.45 -2.31
C LEU A 214 6.37 14.73 -2.99
N THR A 215 5.55 14.55 -4.02
CA THR A 215 4.79 15.62 -4.67
C THR A 215 3.36 15.59 -4.14
N TRP A 216 2.93 16.68 -3.51
CA TRP A 216 1.59 16.79 -2.95
C TRP A 216 0.63 17.50 -3.91
N VAL A 217 -0.59 16.97 -4.08
CA VAL A 217 -1.62 17.59 -4.93
C VAL A 217 -2.98 17.61 -4.25
N VAL A 218 -3.71 18.72 -4.39
CA VAL A 218 -5.06 18.88 -3.83
C VAL A 218 -6.06 19.28 -4.91
N PHE A 219 -7.21 18.59 -4.91
CA PHE A 219 -8.38 18.86 -5.75
C PHE A 219 -9.59 19.23 -4.90
N GLY A 220 -10.44 20.11 -5.43
CA GLY A 220 -11.67 20.57 -4.77
C GLY A 220 -11.56 21.97 -4.16
N SER A 221 -12.71 22.57 -3.86
CA SER A 221 -12.84 23.89 -3.22
C SER A 221 -12.80 23.73 -1.70
N GLY A 222 -11.66 23.31 -1.19
CA GLY A 222 -11.41 23.14 0.25
C GLY A 222 -9.91 23.03 0.58
N ALA A 223 -9.03 23.39 -0.36
CA ALA A 223 -7.59 23.49 -0.13
C ALA A 223 -7.32 24.67 0.82
N HIS A 224 -7.45 24.42 2.11
CA HIS A 224 -6.91 25.24 3.19
C HIS A 224 -5.68 24.55 3.76
#